data_AF-A0A354GXH9-F1
#
_entry.id   AF-A0A354GXH9-F1
#
_cell.length_a   1.000
_cell.length_b   1.000
_cell.length_c   1.000
_cell.angle_alpha   90.00
_cell.angle_beta   90.00
_cell.angle_gamma   90.00
#
_symmetry.space_group_name_H-M   'P 1'
#
loop_
_entity.id
_entity.type
_entity.pdbx_description
1 polymer ?
#
loop_
_entity_poly.entity_id
_entity_poly.type
_entity_poly.pdbx_seq_one_letter_code
_entity_poly.pdbx_strand_id
1 'polypeptide(L)' 'SRPVSPGEVAATIYQGLGLDPHRELPGPQNRPMPLADYSLKAIKELF' A
#
# COMPACT_ATOMS: atom_id res chain seq x y z
N SER A 1 14.78 -9.98 -11.10
CA SER A 1 13.88 -9.37 -10.11
C SER A 1 14.62 -8.23 -9.42
N ARG A 2 13.92 -7.13 -9.12
CA ARG A 2 14.46 -6.05 -8.28
C ARG A 2 14.18 -6.34 -6.80
N PRO A 3 14.91 -5.72 -5.86
CA PRO A 3 14.53 -5.74 -4.46
C PRO A 3 13.12 -5.16 -4.25
N VAL A 4 12.39 -5.74 -3.30
CA VAL A 4 11.07 -5.27 -2.87
C VAL A 4 11.11 -4.96 -1.39
N SER A 5 10.52 -3.84 -1.00
CA SER A 5 10.39 -3.46 0.41
C SER A 5 9.18 -4.14 1.06
N PRO A 6 9.17 -4.31 2.40
CA PRO A 6 7.98 -4.78 3.12
C PRO A 6 6.74 -3.92 2.85
N GLY A 7 6.93 -2.62 2.63
CA GLY A 7 5.85 -1.70 2.30
C GLY A 7 5.22 -2.00 0.92
N GLU A 8 6.03 -2.32 -0.09
CA GLU A 8 5.51 -2.74 -1.40
C GLU A 8 4.74 -4.05 -1.32
N VAL A 9 5.18 -4.98 -0.45
CA VAL A 9 4.44 -6.23 -0.17
C VAL A 9 3.08 -5.92 0.45
N ALA A 10 3.00 -5.02 1.43
CA ALA A 10 1.73 -4.60 2.04
C ALA A 10 0.78 -3.97 1.01
N ALA A 11 1.29 -3.03 0.19
CA ALA A 11 0.50 -2.40 -0.89
C ALA A 11 -0.04 -3.43 -1.89
N THR A 12 0.77 -4.46 -2.20
CA THR A 12 0.37 -5.56 -3.08
C THR A 12 -0.75 -6.41 -2.49
N ILE A 13 -0.67 -6.73 -1.20
CA ILE A 13 -1.71 -7.49 -0.50
C ILE A 13 -3.03 -6.71 -0.49
N TYR A 14 -3.00 -5.42 -0.16
CA TYR A 14 -4.21 -4.57 -0.19
C TYR A 14 -4.85 -4.55 -1.58
N GLN A 15 -4.06 -4.34 -2.63
CA GLN A 15 -4.57 -4.37 -3.99
C GLN A 15 -5.13 -5.75 -4.36
N GLY A 16 -4.46 -6.84 -3.97
CA GLY A 16 -4.93 -8.21 -4.21
C GLY A 16 -6.25 -8.53 -3.49
N LEU A 17 -6.54 -7.85 -2.39
CA LEU A 17 -7.81 -7.93 -1.65
C LEU A 17 -8.88 -6.96 -2.19
N GLY A 18 -8.61 -6.23 -3.28
CA GLY A 18 -9.52 -5.24 -3.85
C GLY A 18 -9.59 -3.91 -3.09
N LEU A 19 -8.62 -3.64 -2.21
CA LEU A 19 -8.49 -2.38 -1.49
C LEU A 19 -7.51 -1.46 -2.23
N ASP A 20 -7.83 -0.18 -2.31
CA ASP A 20 -6.88 0.85 -2.77
C ASP A 20 -5.82 1.10 -1.68
N PRO A 21 -4.53 0.81 -1.90
CA PRO A 21 -3.47 1.03 -0.92
C PRO A 21 -3.31 2.49 -0.50
N HIS A 22 -3.78 3.44 -1.31
CA HIS A 22 -3.70 4.87 -1.01
C HIS A 22 -5.03 5.42 -0.47
N ARG A 23 -6.02 4.56 -0.22
CA ARG A 23 -7.25 4.94 0.46
C ARG A 23 -6.91 5.50 1.84
N GLU A 24 -7.39 6.71 2.08
CA GLU A 24 -7.23 7.38 3.36
C GLU A 24 -8.15 6.77 4.43
N LEU A 25 -7.57 6.56 5.60
CA LEU A 25 -8.24 6.17 6.84
C LEU A 25 -8.18 7.34 7.84
N PRO A 26 -9.18 7.44 8.74
CA PRO A 26 -9.10 8.35 9.88
C PRO A 26 -7.90 7.99 10.77
N GLY A 27 -6.91 8.87 10.82
CA GLY A 27 -5.75 8.74 11.70
C GLY A 27 -5.91 9.53 13.01
N PRO A 28 -4.83 9.62 13.81
CA PRO A 28 -4.81 10.41 15.03
C PRO A 28 -5.21 11.86 14.77
N GLN A 29 -6.02 12.44 15.67
CA GLN A 29 -6.56 13.81 15.53
C GLN A 29 -7.34 14.02 14.23
N ASN A 30 -7.93 12.94 13.69
CA ASN A 30 -8.66 12.93 12.43
C ASN A 30 -7.81 13.32 11.21
N ARG A 31 -6.47 13.22 11.32
CA ARG A 31 -5.56 13.42 10.19
C ARG A 31 -5.61 12.21 9.27
N PRO A 32 -5.88 12.37 7.97
CA PRO A 32 -5.86 11.25 7.03
C PRO A 32 -4.51 10.55 6.97
N MET A 33 -4.54 9.21 6.94
CA MET A 33 -3.37 8.35 6.73
C MET A 33 -3.71 7.29 5.69
N PRO A 34 -2.83 6.98 4.74
CA PRO A 34 -3.11 5.97 3.74
C PRO A 34 -2.97 4.54 4.32
N LEU A 35 -3.65 3.57 3.70
CA LEU A 35 -3.51 2.15 4.04
C LEU A 35 -2.06 1.65 3.92
N ALA A 36 -1.33 2.12 2.92
CA ALA A 36 0.12 1.97 2.74
C ALA A 36 0.73 3.33 2.37
N ASP A 37 2.02 3.55 2.68
CA ASP A 37 2.71 4.80 2.37
C ASP A 37 2.53 5.21 0.88
N TYR A 38 2.25 6.50 0.65
CA TYR A 38 1.95 7.06 -0.67
C TYR A 38 3.05 6.83 -1.71
N SER A 39 4.31 6.70 -1.27
CA SER A 39 5.44 6.44 -2.16
C SER A 39 5.49 5.00 -2.67
N LEU A 40 4.77 4.09 -2.02
CA LEU A 40 4.78 2.67 -2.31
C LEU A 40 3.76 2.33 -3.39
N LYS A 41 4.13 1.36 -4.22
CA LYS A 41 3.27 0.80 -5.26
C LYS A 41 3.25 -0.72 -5.12
N ALA A 42 2.13 -1.32 -5.49
CA ALA A 42 2.05 -2.77 -5.58
C ALA A 42 3.09 -3.31 -6.58
N ILE A 43 3.59 -4.50 -6.30
CA ILE A 43 4.56 -5.22 -7.12
C ILE A 43 3.85 -5.61 -8.42
N LYS A 44 4.34 -5.11 -9.55
CA LYS A 44 3.77 -5.37 -10.88
C LYS A 44 4.32 -6.64 -11.54
N GLU A 45 5.46 -7.12 -11.07
CA GLU A 45 6.22 -8.24 -11.62
C GLU A 45 5.82 -9.59 -10.98
N LEU A 46 4.59 -9.69 -10.47
CA LEU A 46 4.05 -10.94 -9.95
C LEU A 46 3.73 -11.85 -11.15
N PHE A 47 4.68 -12.73 -11.47
CA PHE A 47 4.68 -13.74 -12.54
C PHE A 47 5.05 -13.22 -13.93
#